data_AF-A0A165ICG1-F1
#
_entry.id   AF-A0A165ICG1-F1
#
_cell.length_a   1.000
_cell.length_b   1.000
_cell.length_c   1.000
_cell.angle_alpha   90.00
_cell.angle_beta   90.00
_cell.angle_gamma   90.00
#
_symmetry.space_group_name_H-M   'P 1'
#
loop_
_entity.id
_entity.type
_entity.pdbx_description
1 polymer ?
#
loop_
_entity_poly.entity_id
_entity_poly.type
_entity_poly.pdbx_seq_one_letter_code
_entity_poly.pdbx_strand_id
1 'polypeptide(L)'
;MSGMVSPVVALLTGLFVQSLLFGISVALSIDALYVLLRLKTGSKPNWLLVFAAASILIMTTIDMAFSFYYVLQAFLILDANPEGFYEYIGNFATWTNVSRVGLAVGEAMLGDFVLVYRTWVVWGKRKQAYLVIIVPVILWTTCTALVVVLLLHLARGKYESAFVGDPQQWVVSTLTITLAQNVLCIGLIVYKLWTVISTDGVKQQTSATLWRVVSVIVECGVLYFLTILAFMIVYLVDESAFIIVEDIGSPLISIAFSLLLVRVGLRRRNSSPGSKRNISMSTRQMMESTVMLEITIVEPDETEQSDMEKAQANWSEAQDTVSYIGSSSNVSGEHRSSLQDQITNDEEDTQHELGMKCSADGL
;
A
#
# COMPACT_ATOMS: atom_id res chain seq x y z
N MET A 1 -35.41 10.05 27.57
CA MET A 1 -34.32 9.07 27.36
C MET A 1 -34.87 7.97 26.45
N SER A 2 -34.90 8.24 25.15
CA SER A 2 -35.61 7.43 24.15
C SER A 2 -34.76 7.49 22.89
N GLY A 3 -33.94 6.47 22.67
CA GLY A 3 -33.03 6.43 21.52
C GLY A 3 -31.81 5.50 21.64
N MET A 4 -31.48 4.98 22.83
CA MET A 4 -30.35 4.06 22.96
C MET A 4 -30.71 2.72 22.30
N VAL A 5 -29.91 2.32 21.31
CA VAL A 5 -29.98 1.00 20.68
C VAL A 5 -29.65 -0.03 21.77
N SER A 6 -30.48 -1.07 21.91
CA SER A 6 -30.17 -2.16 22.84
C SER A 6 -28.82 -2.80 22.48
N PRO A 7 -27.91 -3.06 23.45
CA PRO A 7 -26.59 -3.66 23.19
C PRO A 7 -26.67 -4.97 22.39
N VAL A 8 -27.72 -5.76 22.59
CA VAL A 8 -27.98 -6.99 21.82
C VAL A 8 -28.19 -6.69 20.34
N VAL A 9 -29.00 -5.66 20.04
CA VAL A 9 -29.30 -5.25 18.67
C VAL A 9 -28.05 -4.65 18.04
N ALA A 10 -27.26 -3.88 18.80
CA ALA A 10 -26.00 -3.33 18.34
C ALA A 10 -25.01 -4.44 17.94
N LEU A 11 -24.78 -5.44 18.79
CA LEU A 11 -23.86 -6.56 18.50
C LEU A 11 -24.28 -7.37 17.27
N LEU A 12 -25.57 -7.69 17.13
CA LEU A 12 -26.06 -8.44 15.96
C LEU A 12 -25.96 -7.61 14.68
N THR A 13 -26.29 -6.32 14.76
CA THR A 13 -26.23 -5.41 13.60
C THR A 13 -24.77 -5.18 13.19
N GLY A 14 -23.88 -4.94 14.15
CA GLY A 14 -22.43 -4.81 13.94
C GLY A 14 -21.85 -6.03 13.25
N LEU A 15 -22.06 -7.23 13.82
CA LEU A 15 -21.58 -8.48 13.25
C LEU A 15 -22.13 -8.76 11.85
N PHE A 16 -23.42 -8.47 11.61
CA PHE A 16 -24.03 -8.65 10.29
C PHE A 16 -23.41 -7.74 9.24
N VAL A 17 -23.27 -6.44 9.54
CA VAL A 17 -22.65 -5.48 8.62
C VAL A 17 -21.16 -5.76 8.44
N GLN A 18 -20.45 -6.10 9.51
CA GLN A 18 -19.05 -6.52 9.48
C GLN A 18 -18.86 -7.74 8.56
N SER A 19 -19.74 -8.74 8.63
CA SER A 19 -19.69 -9.92 7.75
C SER A 19 -19.84 -9.57 6.27
N LEU A 20 -20.76 -8.66 5.93
CA LEU A 20 -20.96 -8.21 4.55
C LEU A 20 -19.74 -7.43 4.03
N LEU A 21 -19.23 -6.51 4.83
CA LEU A 21 -18.06 -5.71 4.48
C LEU A 21 -16.79 -6.57 4.43
N PHE A 22 -16.68 -7.59 5.27
CA PHE A 22 -15.60 -8.57 5.24
C PHE A 22 -15.58 -9.33 3.91
N GLY A 23 -16.74 -9.77 3.41
CA GLY A 23 -16.80 -10.40 2.09
C GLY A 23 -16.28 -9.48 0.97
N ILE A 24 -16.64 -8.19 1.03
CA ILE A 24 -16.15 -7.18 0.08
C ILE A 24 -14.65 -6.94 0.25
N SER A 25 -14.16 -6.85 1.50
CA SER A 25 -12.74 -6.60 1.78
C SER A 25 -11.85 -7.73 1.29
N VAL A 26 -12.28 -8.98 1.46
CA VAL A 26 -11.58 -10.17 0.94
C VAL A 26 -11.52 -10.14 -0.58
N ALA A 27 -12.64 -9.88 -1.26
CA ALA A 27 -12.69 -9.82 -2.72
C ALA A 27 -11.73 -8.73 -3.26
N LEU A 28 -11.79 -7.53 -2.70
CA LEU A 28 -10.92 -6.41 -3.10
C LEU A 28 -9.45 -6.65 -2.75
N SER A 29 -9.17 -7.33 -1.64
CA SER A 29 -7.80 -7.68 -1.25
C SER A 29 -7.20 -8.72 -2.20
N ILE A 30 -7.99 -9.70 -2.63
CA ILE A 30 -7.59 -10.69 -3.64
C ILE A 30 -7.31 -9.98 -4.96
N ASP A 31 -8.19 -9.08 -5.41
CA ASP A 31 -7.97 -8.27 -6.60
C ASP A 31 -6.71 -7.41 -6.48
N ALA A 32 -6.48 -6.77 -5.33
CA ALA A 32 -5.29 -5.98 -5.05
C ALA A 32 -4.02 -6.81 -5.14
N LEU A 33 -4.01 -8.01 -4.52
CA LEU A 33 -2.88 -8.94 -4.57
C LEU A 33 -2.67 -9.51 -5.97
N TYR A 34 -3.74 -9.86 -6.68
CA TYR A 34 -3.67 -10.32 -8.07
C TYR A 34 -3.05 -9.24 -8.95
N VAL A 35 -3.52 -8.00 -8.83
CA VAL A 35 -2.96 -6.87 -9.58
C VAL A 35 -1.50 -6.64 -9.23
N LEU A 36 -1.12 -6.77 -7.96
CA LEU A 36 0.25 -6.51 -7.52
C LEU A 36 1.24 -7.63 -7.88
N LEU A 37 0.78 -8.89 -7.94
CA LEU A 37 1.61 -10.07 -8.20
C LEU A 37 1.62 -10.49 -9.68
N ARG A 38 0.50 -10.39 -10.39
CA ARG A 38 0.32 -10.95 -11.74
C ARG A 38 0.46 -9.92 -12.86
N LEU A 39 0.22 -8.62 -12.62
CA LEU A 39 0.58 -7.61 -13.62
C LEU A 39 2.10 -7.44 -13.63
N LYS A 40 2.78 -8.31 -14.39
CA LYS A 40 4.20 -8.20 -14.77
C LYS A 40 4.42 -6.91 -15.53
N THR A 41 4.56 -5.82 -14.80
CA THR A 41 4.80 -4.51 -15.38
C THR A 41 6.29 -4.21 -15.26
N GLY A 42 7.13 -4.87 -16.06
CA GLY A 42 8.53 -4.50 -16.32
C GLY A 42 9.49 -4.18 -15.14
N SER A 43 9.09 -4.34 -13.88
CA SER A 43 9.86 -4.04 -12.66
C SER A 43 9.44 -5.00 -11.55
N LYS A 44 10.39 -5.32 -10.67
CA LYS A 44 10.21 -6.23 -9.53
C LYS A 44 9.01 -5.79 -8.66
N PRO A 45 8.20 -6.73 -8.14
CA PRO A 45 7.05 -6.41 -7.30
C PRO A 45 7.50 -5.74 -6.00
N ASN A 46 6.77 -4.70 -5.56
CA ASN A 46 7.05 -4.04 -4.29
C ASN A 46 6.55 -4.91 -3.13
N TRP A 47 7.43 -5.79 -2.65
CA TRP A 47 7.17 -6.74 -1.57
C TRP A 47 6.67 -6.08 -0.29
N LEU A 48 7.01 -4.80 -0.02
CA LEU A 48 6.48 -4.08 1.14
C LEU A 48 4.96 -3.87 1.04
N LEU A 49 4.45 -3.50 -0.14
CA LEU A 49 3.02 -3.31 -0.37
C LEU A 49 2.27 -4.64 -0.45
N VAL A 50 2.90 -5.68 -1.02
CA VAL A 50 2.36 -7.04 -1.01
C VAL A 50 2.22 -7.52 0.42
N PHE A 51 3.28 -7.34 1.22
CA PHE A 51 3.29 -7.70 2.63
C PHE A 51 2.23 -6.91 3.39
N ALA A 52 2.14 -5.59 3.22
CA ALA A 52 1.12 -4.78 3.88
C ALA A 52 -0.31 -5.21 3.50
N ALA A 53 -0.58 -5.49 2.22
CA ALA A 53 -1.88 -5.99 1.77
C ALA A 53 -2.22 -7.36 2.36
N ALA A 54 -1.27 -8.28 2.35
CA ALA A 54 -1.44 -9.60 2.94
C ALA A 54 -1.63 -9.51 4.47
N SER A 55 -0.84 -8.68 5.14
CA SER A 55 -0.94 -8.46 6.59
C SER A 55 -2.29 -7.88 6.99
N ILE A 56 -2.78 -6.86 6.28
CA ILE A 56 -4.09 -6.27 6.54
C ILE A 56 -5.19 -7.32 6.33
N LEU A 57 -5.15 -8.08 5.22
CA LEU A 57 -6.13 -9.15 4.99
C LEU A 57 -6.14 -10.21 6.09
N ILE A 58 -4.95 -10.62 6.55
CA ILE A 58 -4.81 -11.61 7.64
C ILE A 58 -5.37 -11.03 8.95
N MET A 59 -5.00 -9.80 9.30
CA MET A 59 -5.50 -9.13 10.50
C MET A 59 -7.02 -9.00 10.47
N THR A 60 -7.61 -8.62 9.34
CA THR A 60 -9.07 -8.44 9.22
C THR A 60 -9.80 -9.77 9.32
N THR A 61 -9.18 -10.85 8.82
CA THR A 61 -9.72 -12.21 8.97
C THR A 61 -9.70 -12.66 10.43
N ILE A 62 -8.61 -12.38 11.15
CA ILE A 62 -8.49 -12.69 12.56
C ILE A 62 -9.50 -11.86 13.36
N ASP A 63 -9.62 -10.55 13.08
CA ASP A 63 -10.58 -9.67 13.75
C ASP A 63 -12.02 -10.15 13.58
N MET A 64 -12.40 -10.55 12.36
CA MET A 64 -13.71 -11.13 12.08
C MET A 64 -13.96 -12.42 12.90
N ALA A 65 -12.96 -13.30 13.01
CA ALA A 65 -13.07 -14.53 13.80
C ALA A 65 -13.22 -14.23 15.31
N PHE A 66 -12.46 -13.27 15.84
CA PHE A 66 -12.58 -12.83 17.23
C PHE A 66 -13.92 -12.14 17.50
N SER A 67 -14.41 -11.34 16.56
CA SER A 67 -15.72 -10.68 16.65
C SER A 67 -16.86 -11.70 16.68
N PHE A 68 -16.81 -12.72 15.81
CA PHE A 68 -17.76 -13.82 15.84
C PHE A 68 -17.70 -14.62 17.16
N TYR A 69 -16.50 -14.95 17.65
CA TYR A 69 -16.31 -15.64 18.92
C TYR A 69 -16.83 -14.81 20.12
N TYR A 70 -16.57 -13.50 20.13
CA TYR A 70 -17.05 -12.58 21.15
C TYR A 70 -18.58 -12.58 21.24
N VAL A 71 -19.25 -12.44 20.09
CA VAL A 71 -20.71 -12.43 20.02
C VAL A 71 -21.29 -13.78 20.45
N LEU A 72 -20.71 -14.91 20.01
CA LEU A 72 -21.15 -16.24 20.44
C LEU A 72 -21.06 -16.42 21.96
N GLN A 73 -19.95 -16.00 22.58
CA GLN A 73 -19.79 -16.09 24.03
C GLN A 73 -20.81 -15.20 24.76
N ALA A 74 -21.05 -13.99 24.27
CA ALA A 74 -22.08 -13.11 24.82
C ALA A 74 -23.47 -13.77 24.79
N PHE A 75 -23.84 -14.44 23.69
CA PHE A 75 -25.13 -15.14 23.59
C PHE A 75 -25.22 -16.40 24.47
N LEU A 76 -24.14 -17.15 24.64
CA LEU A 76 -24.10 -18.29 25.56
C LEU A 76 -24.30 -17.86 27.02
N ILE A 77 -23.69 -16.74 27.41
CA ILE A 77 -23.85 -16.16 28.74
C ILE A 77 -25.27 -15.62 28.92
N LEU A 78 -25.85 -15.00 27.88
CA LEU A 78 -27.23 -14.51 27.91
C LEU A 78 -28.25 -15.64 28.16
N ASP A 79 -28.05 -16.81 27.55
CA ASP A 79 -28.91 -17.99 27.74
C ASP A 79 -28.80 -18.56 29.16
N ALA A 80 -27.60 -18.54 29.74
CA ALA A 80 -27.36 -19.03 31.09
C ALA A 80 -27.82 -18.06 32.19
N ASN A 81 -27.54 -16.75 32.02
CA ASN A 81 -27.91 -15.70 32.97
C ASN A 81 -28.04 -14.33 32.26
N PRO A 82 -29.25 -13.73 32.20
CA PRO A 82 -29.46 -12.41 31.62
C PRO A 82 -28.64 -11.29 32.26
N GLU A 83 -28.32 -11.36 33.55
CA GLU A 83 -27.51 -10.34 34.24
C GLU A 83 -26.02 -10.45 33.87
N GLY A 84 -25.53 -11.68 33.65
CA GLY A 84 -24.13 -11.94 33.26
C GLY A 84 -23.79 -11.42 31.86
N PHE A 85 -24.79 -11.26 30.98
CA PHE A 85 -24.60 -10.66 29.66
C PHE A 85 -24.13 -9.21 29.73
N TYR A 86 -24.78 -8.41 30.58
CA TYR A 86 -24.44 -6.99 30.75
C TYR A 86 -23.08 -6.84 31.44
N GLU A 87 -22.73 -7.74 32.36
CA GLU A 87 -21.41 -7.78 32.97
C GLU A 87 -20.32 -8.14 31.95
N TYR A 88 -20.57 -9.11 31.06
CA TYR A 88 -19.62 -9.51 30.02
C TYR A 88 -19.36 -8.41 28.99
N ILE A 89 -20.41 -7.71 28.55
CA ILE A 89 -20.28 -6.60 27.59
C ILE A 89 -19.70 -5.35 28.24
N GLY A 90 -20.07 -5.06 29.49
CA GLY A 90 -19.50 -3.97 30.26
C GLY A 90 -18.04 -4.20 30.65
N ASN A 91 -17.56 -5.46 30.64
CA ASN A 91 -16.18 -5.78 30.95
C ASN A 91 -15.25 -5.65 29.73
N PHE A 92 -14.75 -4.45 29.52
CA PHE A 92 -13.76 -4.12 28.47
C PHE A 92 -12.41 -4.82 28.63
N ALA A 93 -12.08 -5.35 29.82
CA ALA A 93 -10.83 -6.06 30.08
C ALA A 93 -10.87 -7.53 29.61
N THR A 94 -11.99 -7.99 29.07
CA THR A 94 -12.11 -9.32 28.49
C THR A 94 -11.06 -9.51 27.40
N TRP A 95 -10.26 -10.59 27.50
CA TRP A 95 -9.20 -10.91 26.54
C TRP A 95 -9.63 -10.79 25.07
N THR A 96 -10.84 -11.26 24.76
CA THR A 96 -11.39 -11.19 23.41
C THR A 96 -11.59 -9.74 22.94
N ASN A 97 -12.12 -8.86 23.79
CA ASN A 97 -12.31 -7.45 23.46
C ASN A 97 -10.95 -6.74 23.28
N VAL A 98 -10.02 -6.94 24.23
CA VAL A 98 -8.65 -6.40 24.15
C VAL A 98 -7.94 -6.83 22.86
N SER A 99 -8.14 -8.08 22.44
CA SER A 99 -7.56 -8.59 21.19
C SER A 99 -8.16 -7.92 19.95
N ARG A 100 -9.47 -7.69 19.91
CA ARG A 100 -10.17 -7.01 18.81
C ARG A 100 -9.71 -5.56 18.66
N VAL A 101 -9.72 -4.80 19.77
CA VAL A 101 -9.19 -3.42 19.80
C VAL A 101 -7.72 -3.42 19.35
N GLY A 102 -6.91 -4.37 19.82
CA GLY A 102 -5.52 -4.51 19.43
C GLY A 102 -5.33 -4.76 17.93
N LEU A 103 -6.15 -5.63 17.33
CA LEU A 103 -6.13 -5.93 15.89
C LEU A 103 -6.56 -4.71 15.08
N ALA A 104 -7.70 -4.10 15.42
CA ALA A 104 -8.23 -2.92 14.73
C ALA A 104 -7.23 -1.77 14.74
N VAL A 105 -6.58 -1.51 15.87
CA VAL A 105 -5.56 -0.45 15.93
C VAL A 105 -4.28 -0.86 15.22
N GLY A 106 -3.88 -2.13 15.28
CA GLY A 106 -2.75 -2.65 14.50
C GLY A 106 -2.93 -2.44 12.99
N GLU A 107 -4.14 -2.66 12.48
CA GLU A 107 -4.49 -2.38 11.08
C GLU A 107 -4.39 -0.89 10.75
N ALA A 108 -4.96 -0.03 11.61
CA ALA A 108 -4.86 1.41 11.45
C ALA A 108 -3.39 1.90 11.44
N MET A 109 -2.56 1.36 12.32
CA MET A 109 -1.13 1.68 12.38
C MET A 109 -0.36 1.25 11.13
N LEU A 110 -0.67 0.07 10.57
CA LEU A 110 -0.11 -0.38 9.30
C LEU A 110 -0.56 0.51 8.15
N GLY A 111 -1.83 0.93 8.14
CA GLY A 111 -2.36 1.89 7.18
C GLY A 111 -1.63 3.23 7.22
N ASP A 112 -1.49 3.81 8.42
CA ASP A 112 -0.77 5.07 8.64
C ASP A 112 0.72 4.96 8.25
N PHE A 113 1.37 3.84 8.57
CA PHE A 113 2.76 3.58 8.16
C PHE A 113 2.91 3.58 6.64
N VAL A 114 2.02 2.89 5.92
CA VAL A 114 2.02 2.89 4.46
C VAL A 114 1.79 4.31 3.91
N LEU A 115 0.95 5.14 4.54
CA LEU A 115 0.74 6.52 4.12
C LEU A 115 1.97 7.42 4.34
N VAL A 116 2.70 7.24 5.44
CA VAL A 116 3.97 7.95 5.68
C VAL A 116 5.03 7.52 4.66
N TYR A 117 5.15 6.21 4.44
CA TYR A 117 6.03 5.65 3.40
C TYR A 117 5.68 6.22 2.02
N ARG A 118 4.38 6.39 1.73
CA ARG A 118 3.90 7.07 0.53
C ARG A 118 4.41 8.49 0.40
N THR A 119 4.25 9.27 1.45
CA THR A 119 4.74 10.64 1.44
C THR A 119 6.26 10.69 1.24
N TRP A 120 7.01 9.74 1.81
CA TRP A 120 8.47 9.66 1.64
C TRP A 120 8.94 9.36 0.22
N VAL A 121 8.32 8.39 -0.44
CA VAL A 121 8.67 8.04 -1.82
C VAL A 121 8.35 9.20 -2.78
N VAL A 122 7.21 9.88 -2.62
CA VAL A 122 6.80 11.03 -3.47
C VAL A 122 7.80 12.18 -3.41
N TRP A 123 8.46 12.38 -2.26
CA TRP A 123 9.44 13.44 -2.08
C TRP A 123 10.86 13.09 -2.60
N GLY A 124 11.07 11.89 -3.13
CA GLY A 124 12.25 11.52 -3.91
C GLY A 124 13.57 11.50 -3.13
N LYS A 125 13.54 11.13 -1.84
CA LYS A 125 14.71 10.98 -0.94
C LYS A 125 15.69 12.17 -0.84
N ARG A 126 15.30 13.38 -1.28
CA ARG A 126 16.16 14.59 -1.17
C ARG A 126 16.29 15.02 0.30
N LYS A 127 17.32 15.80 0.64
CA LYS A 127 17.54 16.34 2.00
C LYS A 127 16.31 17.06 2.59
N GLN A 128 15.51 17.72 1.74
CA GLN A 128 14.26 18.38 2.12
C GLN A 128 13.13 17.40 2.52
N ALA A 129 13.14 16.17 2.00
CA ALA A 129 12.15 15.15 2.34
C ALA A 129 12.24 14.76 3.82
N TYR A 130 13.46 14.61 4.34
CA TYR A 130 13.68 14.23 5.75
C TYR A 130 13.05 15.22 6.74
N LEU A 131 13.17 16.52 6.48
CA LEU A 131 12.57 17.56 7.33
C LEU A 131 11.04 17.55 7.30
N VAL A 132 10.45 17.19 6.16
CA VAL A 132 8.99 17.16 5.99
C VAL A 132 8.38 15.90 6.62
N ILE A 133 9.13 14.80 6.65
CA ILE A 133 8.63 13.48 7.06
C ILE A 133 8.85 13.22 8.55
N ILE A 134 9.77 13.96 9.17
CA ILE A 134 9.99 13.87 10.62
C ILE A 134 8.70 14.16 11.39
N VAL A 135 7.86 15.10 10.92
CA VAL A 135 6.60 15.46 11.58
C VAL A 135 5.60 14.29 11.52
N PRO A 136 5.27 13.71 10.33
CA PRO A 136 4.46 12.52 10.27
C PRO A 136 5.01 11.33 11.08
N VAL A 137 6.31 11.11 11.08
CA VAL A 137 6.91 10.01 11.86
C VAL A 137 6.72 10.23 13.36
N ILE A 138 6.91 11.45 13.86
CA ILE A 138 6.69 11.80 15.27
C ILE A 138 5.21 11.62 15.65
N LEU A 139 4.28 12.04 14.79
CA LEU A 139 2.86 11.85 15.03
C LEU A 139 2.49 10.36 15.09
N TRP A 140 3.04 9.55 14.18
CA TRP A 140 2.82 8.11 14.17
C TRP A 140 3.40 7.40 15.40
N THR A 141 4.62 7.75 15.83
CA THR A 141 5.20 7.17 17.05
C THR A 141 4.48 7.60 18.32
N THR A 142 4.01 8.85 18.37
CA THR A 142 3.20 9.37 19.49
C THR A 142 1.86 8.64 19.56
N CYS A 143 1.19 8.48 18.43
CA CYS A 143 -0.06 7.72 18.32
C CYS A 143 0.14 6.26 18.80
N THR A 144 1.20 5.61 18.31
CA THR A 144 1.56 4.24 18.72
C THR A 144 1.77 4.12 20.22
N ALA A 145 2.49 5.08 20.83
CA ALA A 145 2.74 5.07 22.26
C ALA A 145 1.45 5.20 23.08
N LEU A 146 0.54 6.11 22.68
CA LEU A 146 -0.76 6.30 23.34
C LEU A 146 -1.62 5.04 23.26
N VAL A 147 -1.65 4.40 22.10
CA VAL A 147 -2.38 3.14 21.88
C VAL A 147 -1.83 2.02 22.76
N VAL A 148 -0.51 1.86 22.81
CA VAL A 148 0.12 0.81 23.63
C VAL A 148 -0.22 1.01 25.10
N VAL A 149 -0.19 2.26 25.58
CA VAL A 149 -0.62 2.61 26.94
C VAL A 149 -2.09 2.25 27.13
N LEU A 150 -2.99 2.65 26.23
CA LEU A 150 -4.41 2.32 26.28
C LEU A 150 -4.64 0.80 26.38
N LEU A 151 -4.01 0.01 25.50
CA LEU A 151 -4.14 -1.46 25.49
C LEU A 151 -3.62 -2.10 26.78
N LEU A 152 -2.48 -1.63 27.31
CA LEU A 152 -1.93 -2.13 28.57
C LEU A 152 -2.84 -1.81 29.77
N HIS A 153 -3.48 -0.65 29.77
CA HIS A 153 -4.40 -0.25 30.82
C HIS A 153 -5.74 -1.02 30.74
N LEU A 154 -6.26 -1.24 29.53
CA LEU A 154 -7.42 -2.10 29.28
C LEU A 154 -7.15 -3.53 29.72
N ALA A 155 -6.01 -4.11 29.31
CA ALA A 155 -5.63 -5.48 29.67
C ALA A 155 -5.43 -5.70 31.17
N ARG A 156 -5.11 -4.65 31.93
CA ARG A 156 -4.93 -4.70 33.39
C ARG A 156 -6.22 -4.48 34.17
N GLY A 157 -7.35 -4.21 33.50
CA GLY A 157 -8.63 -3.96 34.16
C GLY A 157 -8.62 -2.75 35.10
N LYS A 158 -7.75 -1.76 34.84
CA LYS A 158 -7.60 -0.59 35.72
C LYS A 158 -8.76 0.41 35.62
N TYR A 159 -9.60 0.29 34.60
CA TYR A 159 -10.71 1.20 34.34
C TYR A 159 -11.97 0.38 34.02
N GLU A 160 -13.10 0.78 34.62
CA GLU A 160 -14.40 0.12 34.41
C GLU A 160 -15.00 0.42 33.03
N SER A 161 -14.60 1.51 32.37
CA SER A 161 -15.09 1.87 31.03
C SER A 161 -14.03 2.57 30.19
N ALA A 162 -14.07 2.35 28.88
CA ALA A 162 -13.24 3.07 27.91
C ALA A 162 -13.79 4.47 27.57
N PHE A 163 -14.99 4.82 28.04
CA PHE A 163 -15.76 6.01 27.63
C PHE A 163 -15.74 7.15 28.65
N VAL A 164 -15.21 6.92 29.86
CA VAL A 164 -15.18 7.92 30.93
C VAL A 164 -13.77 8.10 31.48
N GLY A 165 -13.37 9.35 31.74
CA GLY A 165 -12.09 9.67 32.39
C GLY A 165 -10.89 9.62 31.46
N ASP A 166 -9.74 9.17 31.97
CA ASP A 166 -8.46 9.17 31.25
C ASP A 166 -8.46 8.33 29.96
N PRO A 167 -9.07 7.12 29.89
CA PRO A 167 -9.13 6.32 28.66
C PRO A 167 -9.81 7.07 27.50
N GLN A 168 -10.86 7.84 27.80
CA GLN A 168 -11.59 8.61 26.80
C GLN A 168 -10.69 9.65 26.14
N GLN A 169 -9.91 10.36 26.96
CA GLN A 169 -8.97 11.37 26.47
C GLN A 169 -7.89 10.74 25.58
N TRP A 170 -7.42 9.54 25.91
CA TRP A 170 -6.45 8.82 25.09
C TRP A 170 -7.03 8.40 23.74
N VAL A 171 -8.25 7.87 23.71
CA VAL A 171 -8.94 7.49 22.47
C VAL A 171 -9.16 8.72 21.58
N VAL A 172 -9.72 9.81 22.13
CA VAL A 172 -9.95 11.05 21.37
C VAL A 172 -8.65 11.66 20.86
N SER A 173 -7.59 11.63 21.67
CA SER A 173 -6.27 12.12 21.26
C SER A 173 -5.69 11.28 20.12
N THR A 174 -5.77 9.95 20.20
CA THR A 174 -5.35 9.02 19.15
C THR A 174 -6.10 9.29 17.84
N LEU A 175 -7.44 9.40 17.89
CA LEU A 175 -8.27 9.69 16.72
C LEU A 175 -7.91 11.06 16.11
N THR A 176 -7.67 12.08 16.94
CA THR A 176 -7.29 13.41 16.49
C THR A 176 -5.91 13.42 15.83
N ILE A 177 -4.94 12.70 16.39
CA ILE A 177 -3.60 12.55 15.82
C ILE A 177 -3.68 11.83 14.47
N THR A 178 -4.44 10.74 14.36
CA THR A 178 -4.64 10.03 13.10
C THR A 178 -5.33 10.91 12.06
N LEU A 179 -6.35 11.70 12.42
CA LEU A 179 -6.96 12.68 11.51
C LEU A 179 -5.94 13.72 11.01
N ALA A 180 -5.18 14.32 11.92
CA ALA A 180 -4.15 15.30 11.60
C ALA A 180 -3.08 14.70 10.69
N GLN A 181 -2.64 13.47 10.99
CA GLN A 181 -1.67 12.73 10.20
C GLN A 181 -2.14 12.50 8.77
N ASN A 182 -3.40 12.08 8.60
CA ASN A 182 -3.97 11.86 7.27
C ASN A 182 -4.02 13.16 6.46
N VAL A 183 -4.52 14.24 7.05
CA VAL A 183 -4.58 15.56 6.40
C VAL A 183 -3.18 16.06 6.03
N LEU A 184 -2.21 15.91 6.93
CA LEU A 184 -0.82 16.30 6.69
C LEU A 184 -0.21 15.49 5.54
N CYS A 185 -0.27 14.16 5.57
CA CYS A 185 0.29 13.31 4.52
C CYS A 185 -0.35 13.58 3.15
N ILE A 186 -1.69 13.66 3.08
CA ILE A 186 -2.40 13.98 1.84
C ILE A 186 -2.00 15.38 1.35
N GLY A 187 -2.01 16.38 2.23
CA GLY A 187 -1.60 17.75 1.91
C GLY A 187 -0.18 17.84 1.37
N LEU A 188 0.76 17.10 1.96
CA LEU A 188 2.14 17.02 1.50
C LEU A 188 2.28 16.38 0.12
N ILE A 189 1.50 15.34 -0.17
CA ILE A 189 1.47 14.71 -1.51
C ILE A 189 0.93 15.71 -2.53
N VAL A 190 -0.20 16.36 -2.24
CA VAL A 190 -0.84 17.34 -3.14
C VAL A 190 0.08 18.54 -3.39
N TYR A 191 0.66 19.12 -2.33
CA TYR A 191 1.55 20.28 -2.43
C TYR A 191 2.78 19.98 -3.30
N LYS A 192 3.39 18.81 -3.08
CA LYS A 192 4.57 18.40 -3.81
C LYS A 192 4.23 18.21 -5.29
N LEU A 193 3.09 17.59 -5.58
CA LEU A 193 2.62 17.37 -6.94
C LEU A 193 2.23 18.68 -7.66
N TRP A 194 1.59 19.61 -6.95
CA TRP A 194 1.28 20.95 -7.46
C TRP A 194 2.53 21.77 -7.79
N THR A 195 3.55 21.72 -6.92
CA THR A 195 4.82 22.40 -7.15
C THR A 195 5.49 21.92 -8.43
N VAL A 196 5.47 20.61 -8.72
CA VAL A 196 6.09 20.09 -9.95
C VAL A 196 5.29 20.42 -11.20
N ILE A 197 3.96 20.41 -11.13
CA ILE A 197 3.12 20.88 -12.24
C ILE A 197 3.37 22.36 -12.55
N SER A 198 3.64 23.18 -11.52
CA SER A 198 3.75 24.64 -11.65
C SER A 198 5.16 25.12 -12.02
N THR A 199 6.21 24.36 -11.67
CA THR A 199 7.62 24.79 -11.82
C THR A 199 8.28 24.21 -13.06
N ASP A 200 7.94 22.98 -13.43
CA ASP A 200 8.42 22.39 -14.67
C ASP A 200 7.47 22.82 -15.80
N GLY A 201 7.98 23.17 -16.98
CA GLY A 201 7.17 23.48 -18.18
C GLY A 201 6.44 22.25 -18.74
N VAL A 202 5.70 21.55 -17.88
CA VAL A 202 4.98 20.31 -18.14
C VAL A 202 3.91 20.60 -19.17
N LYS A 203 3.97 19.87 -20.30
CA LYS A 203 2.96 19.97 -21.36
C LYS A 203 1.56 19.81 -20.75
N GLN A 204 0.61 20.62 -21.21
CA GLN A 204 -0.77 20.70 -20.69
C GLN A 204 -1.45 19.32 -20.55
N GLN A 205 -1.12 18.37 -21.43
CA GLN A 205 -1.63 17.00 -21.40
C GLN A 205 -1.06 16.13 -20.26
N THR A 206 0.20 16.34 -19.86
CA THR A 206 0.83 15.65 -18.72
C THR A 206 0.34 16.25 -17.40
N SER A 207 0.15 17.58 -17.35
CA SER A 207 -0.48 18.26 -16.21
C SER A 207 -1.89 17.72 -15.94
N ALA A 208 -2.72 17.54 -16.98
CA ALA A 208 -4.07 16.98 -16.83
C ALA A 208 -4.09 15.55 -16.24
N THR A 209 -3.14 14.70 -16.62
CA THR A 209 -3.01 13.34 -16.07
C THR A 209 -2.59 13.36 -14.60
N LEU A 210 -1.64 14.23 -14.22
CA LEU A 210 -1.20 14.39 -12.83
C LEU A 210 -2.33 14.94 -11.96
N TRP A 211 -3.09 15.94 -12.45
CA TRP A 211 -4.29 16.43 -11.76
C TRP A 211 -5.35 15.35 -11.55
N ARG A 212 -5.54 14.44 -12.51
CA ARG A 212 -6.43 13.30 -12.34
C ARG A 212 -5.93 12.31 -11.28
N VAL A 213 -4.61 12.19 -11.08
CA VAL A 213 -4.04 11.37 -9.99
C VAL A 213 -4.23 12.07 -8.65
N VAL A 214 -3.93 13.38 -8.56
CA VAL A 214 -4.20 14.22 -7.38
C VAL A 214 -5.66 14.06 -6.93
N SER A 215 -6.61 14.23 -7.85
CA SER A 215 -8.04 14.18 -7.54
C SER A 215 -8.45 12.84 -6.91
N VAL A 216 -7.90 11.72 -7.40
CA VAL A 216 -8.21 10.40 -6.86
C VAL A 216 -7.61 10.21 -5.47
N ILE A 217 -6.38 10.68 -5.25
CA ILE A 217 -5.73 10.61 -3.93
C ILE A 217 -6.52 11.44 -2.91
N VAL A 218 -6.93 12.64 -3.31
CA VAL A 218 -7.75 13.53 -2.46
C VAL A 218 -9.12 12.91 -2.18
N GLU A 219 -9.78 12.35 -3.18
CA GLU A 219 -11.09 11.69 -3.01
C GLU A 219 -11.02 10.54 -2.00
N CYS A 220 -10.03 9.64 -2.14
CA CYS A 220 -9.83 8.54 -1.19
C CYS A 220 -9.45 9.06 0.21
N GLY A 221 -8.63 10.12 0.27
CA GLY A 221 -8.19 10.72 1.52
C GLY A 221 -9.31 11.41 2.30
N VAL A 222 -10.20 12.12 1.60
CA VAL A 222 -11.39 12.74 2.20
C VAL A 222 -12.35 11.67 2.70
N LEU A 223 -12.56 10.59 1.93
CA LEU A 223 -13.39 9.48 2.40
C LEU A 223 -12.87 8.88 3.70
N TYR A 224 -11.57 8.64 3.80
CA TYR A 224 -10.96 8.11 5.03
C TYR A 224 -11.08 9.09 6.20
N PHE A 225 -10.83 10.39 5.97
CA PHE A 225 -11.03 11.43 6.97
C PHE A 225 -12.46 11.48 7.49
N LEU A 226 -13.46 11.45 6.60
CA LEU A 226 -14.87 11.45 6.97
C LEU A 226 -15.26 10.21 7.78
N THR A 227 -14.70 9.04 7.44
CA THR A 227 -14.90 7.81 8.21
C THR A 227 -14.37 7.97 9.62
N ILE A 228 -13.11 8.37 9.82
CA ILE A 228 -12.54 8.54 11.16
C ILE A 228 -13.29 9.63 11.95
N LEU A 229 -13.70 10.71 11.27
CA LEU A 229 -14.49 11.76 11.91
C LEU A 229 -15.86 11.24 12.38
N ALA A 230 -16.54 10.43 11.57
CA ALA A 230 -17.79 9.80 11.96
C ALA A 230 -17.59 8.85 13.15
N PHE A 231 -16.49 8.06 13.16
CA PHE A 231 -16.12 7.23 14.30
C PHE A 231 -15.95 8.05 15.57
N MET A 232 -15.22 9.17 15.48
CA MET A 232 -15.00 10.07 16.62
C MET A 232 -16.31 10.66 17.13
N ILE A 233 -17.23 11.06 16.24
CA ILE A 233 -18.53 11.60 16.64
C ILE A 233 -19.37 10.54 17.35
N VAL A 234 -19.47 9.32 16.80
CA VAL A 234 -20.25 8.24 17.40
C VAL A 234 -19.69 7.87 18.77
N TYR A 235 -18.36 7.77 18.88
CA TYR A 235 -17.67 7.52 20.16
C TYR A 235 -18.00 8.54 21.26
N LEU A 236 -18.21 9.80 20.90
CA LEU A 236 -18.54 10.86 21.86
C LEU A 236 -20.03 10.95 22.22
N VAL A 237 -20.90 10.38 21.39
CA VAL A 237 -22.36 10.55 21.52
C VAL A 237 -23.02 9.33 22.16
N ASP A 238 -22.62 8.11 21.77
CA ASP A 238 -23.32 6.89 22.18
C ASP A 238 -22.37 5.67 22.24
N GLU A 239 -22.23 5.10 23.44
CA GLU A 239 -21.41 3.92 23.70
C GLU A 239 -21.94 2.65 23.00
N SER A 240 -23.27 2.51 22.87
CA SER A 240 -23.91 1.36 22.23
C SER A 240 -23.80 1.43 20.71
N ALA A 241 -23.91 2.64 20.13
CA ALA A 241 -23.69 2.84 18.71
C ALA A 241 -22.21 2.66 18.34
N PHE A 242 -21.28 2.98 19.25
CA PHE A 242 -19.87 2.75 19.03
C PHE A 242 -19.53 1.27 18.81
N ILE A 243 -20.18 0.34 19.49
CA ILE A 243 -20.00 -1.11 19.29
C ILE A 243 -20.18 -1.48 17.81
N ILE A 244 -21.23 -0.95 17.17
CA ILE A 244 -21.51 -1.21 15.75
C ILE A 244 -20.39 -0.66 14.87
N VAL A 245 -19.94 0.56 15.18
CA VAL A 245 -18.94 1.27 14.39
C VAL A 245 -17.56 0.64 14.54
N GLU A 246 -17.21 0.18 15.73
CA GLU A 246 -16.00 -0.57 16.03
C GLU A 246 -15.92 -1.85 15.17
N ASP A 247 -16.98 -2.66 15.15
CA ASP A 247 -17.07 -3.89 14.35
C ASP A 247 -16.87 -3.62 12.85
N ILE A 248 -17.39 -2.49 12.36
CA ILE A 248 -17.33 -2.10 10.95
C ILE A 248 -15.97 -1.48 10.57
N GLY A 249 -15.18 -1.01 11.54
CA GLY A 249 -13.93 -0.28 11.31
C GLY A 249 -12.86 -1.08 10.60
N SER A 250 -12.58 -2.28 11.09
CA SER A 250 -11.56 -3.18 10.53
C SER A 250 -11.77 -3.45 9.02
N PRO A 251 -12.95 -3.96 8.57
CA PRO A 251 -13.16 -4.22 7.15
C PRO A 251 -13.17 -2.93 6.31
N LEU A 252 -13.61 -1.79 6.84
CA LEU A 252 -13.53 -0.51 6.13
C LEU A 252 -12.08 -0.07 5.85
N ILE A 253 -11.19 -0.22 6.83
CA ILE A 253 -9.76 0.09 6.66
C ILE A 253 -9.17 -0.81 5.56
N SER A 254 -9.49 -2.10 5.58
CA SER A 254 -9.06 -3.07 4.56
C SER A 254 -9.59 -2.74 3.16
N ILE A 255 -10.87 -2.35 3.04
CA ILE A 255 -11.48 -1.91 1.78
C ILE A 255 -10.78 -0.64 1.25
N ALA A 256 -10.61 0.37 2.10
CA ALA A 256 -9.98 1.63 1.72
C ALA A 256 -8.56 1.38 1.21
N PHE A 257 -7.79 0.55 1.91
CA PHE A 257 -6.44 0.16 1.52
C PHE A 257 -6.42 -0.58 0.18
N SER A 258 -7.28 -1.59 0.01
CA SER A 258 -7.36 -2.40 -1.20
C SER A 258 -7.78 -1.57 -2.42
N LEU A 259 -8.76 -0.68 -2.28
CA LEU A 259 -9.16 0.24 -3.36
C LEU A 259 -8.01 1.15 -3.79
N LEU A 260 -7.25 1.65 -2.83
CA LEU A 260 -6.11 2.50 -3.08
C LEU A 260 -4.94 1.72 -3.71
N LEU A 261 -4.81 0.41 -3.52
CA LEU A 261 -3.88 -0.44 -4.26
C LEU A 261 -4.35 -0.79 -5.68
N VAL A 262 -5.62 -1.19 -5.83
CA VAL A 262 -6.21 -1.58 -7.13
C VAL A 262 -6.21 -0.40 -8.10
N ARG A 263 -6.63 0.79 -7.64
CA ARG A 263 -6.64 2.02 -8.46
C ARG A 263 -5.25 2.40 -8.94
N VAL A 264 -4.24 2.12 -8.13
CA VAL A 264 -2.83 2.34 -8.44
C VAL A 264 -2.38 1.35 -9.53
N GLY A 265 -2.53 0.04 -9.32
CA GLY A 265 -2.09 -0.96 -10.31
C GLY A 265 -2.81 -0.92 -11.67
N LEU A 266 -4.10 -0.54 -11.72
CA LEU A 266 -4.84 -0.35 -12.98
C LEU A 266 -4.34 0.85 -13.81
N ARG A 267 -3.78 1.88 -13.16
CA ARG A 267 -3.27 3.09 -13.84
C ARG A 267 -1.99 2.80 -14.63
N ARG A 268 -1.14 1.88 -14.15
CA ARG A 268 0.03 1.36 -14.89
C ARG A 268 -0.32 0.83 -16.27
N ARG A 269 -1.42 0.07 -16.37
CA ARG A 269 -1.86 -0.57 -17.62
C ARG A 269 -2.11 0.44 -18.73
N ASN A 270 -2.69 1.58 -18.39
CA ASN A 270 -3.02 2.61 -19.38
C ASN A 270 -1.79 3.47 -19.77
N SER A 271 -0.61 3.22 -19.18
CA SER A 271 0.55 4.12 -19.24
C SER A 271 1.79 3.55 -19.98
N SER A 272 1.72 2.40 -20.68
CA SER A 272 2.88 1.81 -21.40
C SER A 272 2.51 1.28 -22.81
N PRO A 273 3.40 1.24 -23.82
CA PRO A 273 4.41 2.20 -24.25
C PRO A 273 4.25 2.53 -25.76
N GLY A 274 3.36 3.47 -26.11
CA GLY A 274 3.18 3.94 -27.50
C GLY A 274 3.60 5.38 -27.77
N SER A 275 3.96 6.15 -26.73
CA SER A 275 4.20 7.59 -26.88
C SER A 275 5.59 7.96 -26.38
N LYS A 276 6.58 7.95 -27.28
CA LYS A 276 7.86 8.63 -27.08
C LYS A 276 7.58 10.12 -26.91
N ARG A 277 7.45 10.59 -25.66
CA ARG A 277 7.24 12.00 -25.33
C ARG A 277 8.36 12.50 -24.42
N ASN A 278 8.97 13.59 -24.85
CA ASN A 278 9.97 14.35 -24.09
C ASN A 278 9.30 14.95 -22.85
N ILE A 279 9.37 14.24 -21.73
CA ILE A 279 8.97 14.69 -20.39
C ILE A 279 10.27 15.04 -19.64
N SER A 280 10.27 16.14 -18.86
CA SER A 280 11.44 16.49 -18.03
C SER A 280 11.74 15.36 -17.04
N MET A 281 13.03 15.10 -16.80
CA MET A 281 13.49 13.98 -15.97
C MET A 281 12.92 14.03 -14.54
N SER A 282 12.69 15.22 -13.99
CA SER A 282 12.04 15.46 -12.69
C SER A 282 10.56 15.10 -12.67
N THR A 283 9.79 15.52 -13.68
CA THR A 283 8.36 15.18 -13.80
C THR A 283 8.17 13.71 -14.11
N ARG A 284 9.10 13.11 -14.88
CA ARG A 284 9.13 11.67 -15.13
C ARG A 284 9.46 10.89 -13.87
N GLN A 285 10.50 11.28 -13.13
CA GLN A 285 10.85 10.71 -11.82
C GLN A 285 9.77 10.88 -10.77
N MET A 286 8.91 11.89 -10.85
CA MET A 286 7.89 12.18 -9.85
C MET A 286 6.50 11.63 -10.21
N MET A 287 6.19 11.60 -11.51
CA MET A 287 5.12 10.75 -12.04
C MET A 287 5.47 9.31 -11.71
N GLU A 288 6.71 8.89 -11.94
CA GLU A 288 7.30 7.69 -11.35
C GLU A 288 7.12 7.75 -9.84
N SER A 289 7.70 8.61 -8.97
CA SER A 289 7.51 8.61 -7.49
C SER A 289 6.06 8.46 -6.99
N THR A 290 5.09 9.10 -7.63
CA THR A 290 3.65 9.01 -7.31
C THR A 290 3.03 7.70 -7.82
N VAL A 291 3.51 7.21 -8.97
CA VAL A 291 3.33 5.87 -9.58
C VAL A 291 4.46 4.91 -9.12
N MET A 292 5.19 5.18 -8.03
CA MET A 292 6.36 4.43 -7.54
C MET A 292 6.18 4.18 -6.04
N LEU A 293 5.06 4.62 -5.48
CA LEU A 293 4.34 3.76 -4.53
C LEU A 293 3.57 2.64 -5.24
N GLU A 294 3.67 2.64 -6.56
CA GLU A 294 3.56 1.47 -7.43
C GLU A 294 4.91 0.75 -7.64
N ILE A 295 6.07 1.29 -7.21
CA ILE A 295 7.45 0.79 -7.48
C ILE A 295 8.51 1.58 -6.67
N THR A 296 9.12 1.18 -5.55
CA THR A 296 10.56 1.45 -5.24
C THR A 296 10.87 0.67 -3.96
N ILE A 297 11.97 -0.05 -3.79
CA ILE A 297 13.36 0.35 -4.04
C ILE A 297 14.15 -0.80 -4.67
N VAL A 298 14.77 -0.52 -5.82
CA VAL A 298 16.05 -1.13 -6.20
C VAL A 298 17.12 -0.30 -5.51
N GLU A 299 17.87 -0.93 -4.62
CA GLU A 299 19.30 -0.67 -4.42
C GLU A 299 20.05 -1.82 -5.13
N PRO A 300 21.27 -1.57 -5.63
CA PRO A 300 21.95 -2.48 -6.53
C PRO A 300 22.38 -3.72 -5.76
N ASP A 301 22.08 -4.91 -6.29
CA ASP A 301 22.65 -6.16 -5.80
C ASP A 301 23.87 -6.49 -6.68
N GLU A 302 24.99 -6.79 -6.03
CA GLU A 302 26.37 -6.81 -6.56
C GLU A 302 26.67 -7.98 -7.52
N THR A 303 25.67 -8.58 -8.15
CA THR A 303 25.85 -9.76 -9.00
C THR A 303 25.86 -9.45 -10.50
N GLU A 304 25.26 -8.34 -10.95
CA GLU A 304 25.32 -7.93 -12.38
C GLU A 304 26.60 -7.16 -12.75
N GLN A 305 27.36 -6.70 -11.76
CA GLN A 305 28.63 -6.01 -12.03
C GLN A 305 29.71 -7.00 -12.50
N SER A 306 29.69 -8.25 -12.00
CA SER A 306 30.64 -9.28 -12.44
C SER A 306 30.36 -9.82 -13.85
N ASP A 307 29.10 -9.79 -14.28
CA ASP A 307 28.70 -10.24 -15.62
C ASP A 307 28.84 -9.12 -16.65
N MET A 308 28.63 -7.85 -16.25
CA MET A 308 28.97 -6.70 -17.08
C MET A 308 30.48 -6.47 -17.19
N GLU A 309 31.29 -6.73 -16.16
CA GLU A 309 32.76 -6.69 -16.27
C GLU A 309 33.29 -7.79 -17.19
N LYS A 310 32.73 -9.01 -17.11
CA LYS A 310 33.09 -10.12 -18.03
C LYS A 310 32.61 -9.85 -19.46
N ALA A 311 31.42 -9.28 -19.64
CA ALA A 311 30.94 -8.89 -20.96
C ALA A 311 31.79 -7.75 -21.52
N GLN A 312 32.14 -6.75 -20.73
CA GLN A 312 32.91 -5.59 -21.17
C GLN A 312 34.40 -5.93 -21.39
N ALA A 313 34.96 -6.89 -20.64
CA ALA A 313 36.27 -7.49 -20.91
C ALA A 313 36.27 -8.32 -22.21
N ASN A 314 35.22 -9.13 -22.44
CA ASN A 314 35.06 -9.86 -23.71
C ASN A 314 34.87 -8.90 -24.90
N TRP A 315 34.14 -7.80 -24.72
CA TRP A 315 33.95 -6.79 -25.76
C TRP A 315 35.23 -5.98 -26.02
N SER A 316 36.07 -5.72 -25.02
CA SER A 316 37.38 -5.10 -25.24
C SER A 316 38.37 -6.05 -25.91
N GLU A 317 38.35 -7.35 -25.57
CA GLU A 317 39.20 -8.38 -26.21
C GLU A 317 38.76 -8.64 -27.68
N ALA A 318 37.46 -8.55 -27.96
CA ALA A 318 36.90 -8.54 -29.31
C ALA A 318 37.27 -7.26 -30.10
N GLN A 319 37.35 -6.10 -29.45
CA GLN A 319 37.79 -4.86 -30.09
C GLN A 319 39.31 -4.82 -30.32
N ASP A 320 40.09 -5.41 -29.42
CA ASP A 320 41.54 -5.53 -29.57
C ASP A 320 41.91 -6.52 -30.68
N THR A 321 41.20 -7.64 -30.81
CA THR A 321 41.37 -8.57 -31.95
C THR A 321 40.94 -7.94 -33.29
N VAL A 322 39.85 -7.17 -33.32
CA VAL A 322 39.42 -6.42 -34.53
C VAL A 322 40.41 -5.29 -34.87
N SER A 323 41.01 -4.63 -33.88
CA SER A 323 42.04 -3.60 -34.10
C SER A 323 43.40 -4.19 -34.51
N TYR A 324 43.75 -5.39 -34.03
CA TYR A 324 44.94 -6.13 -34.47
C TYR A 324 44.81 -6.61 -35.91
N ILE A 325 43.62 -7.07 -36.31
CA ILE A 325 43.29 -7.40 -37.71
C ILE A 325 43.27 -6.13 -38.58
N GLY A 326 42.79 -5.01 -38.07
CA GLY A 326 42.77 -3.71 -38.76
C GLY A 326 44.14 -3.02 -38.91
N SER A 327 45.14 -3.40 -38.10
CA SER A 327 46.50 -2.82 -38.14
C SER A 327 47.51 -3.68 -38.91
N SER A 328 47.18 -4.93 -39.25
CA SER A 328 47.94 -5.72 -40.22
C SER A 328 47.51 -5.36 -41.65
N SER A 329 48.00 -4.21 -42.11
CA SER A 329 47.95 -3.83 -43.52
C SER A 329 48.82 -4.79 -44.33
N ASN A 330 48.19 -5.80 -44.92
CA ASN A 330 48.47 -6.33 -46.27
C ASN A 330 47.78 -7.68 -46.41
N VAL A 331 46.64 -7.75 -47.10
CA VAL A 331 46.29 -8.85 -48.03
C VAL A 331 45.10 -8.40 -48.90
N SER A 332 45.18 -8.79 -50.17
CA SER A 332 44.36 -8.50 -51.35
C SER A 332 42.83 -8.46 -51.16
N GLY A 333 42.18 -7.56 -51.93
CA GLY A 333 40.75 -7.26 -51.93
C GLY A 333 39.79 -8.38 -52.37
N GLU A 334 40.27 -9.57 -52.71
CA GLU A 334 39.40 -10.73 -53.01
C GLU A 334 38.83 -11.40 -51.75
N HIS A 335 39.53 -11.34 -50.61
CA HIS A 335 39.11 -12.03 -49.38
C HIS A 335 37.99 -11.31 -48.60
N ARG A 336 37.73 -10.04 -48.95
CA ARG A 336 36.69 -9.23 -48.30
C ARG A 336 35.29 -9.58 -48.81
N SER A 337 35.15 -10.09 -50.04
CA SER A 337 33.85 -10.53 -50.56
C SER A 337 33.42 -11.86 -49.96
N SER A 338 34.35 -12.82 -49.80
CA SER A 338 34.05 -14.12 -49.19
C SER A 338 33.68 -14.05 -47.71
N LEU A 339 34.23 -13.09 -46.98
CA LEU A 339 33.91 -12.86 -45.56
C LEU A 339 32.58 -12.10 -45.38
N GLN A 340 32.22 -11.22 -46.32
CA GLN A 340 30.91 -10.57 -46.31
C GLN A 340 29.80 -11.59 -46.57
N ASP A 341 30.02 -12.51 -47.51
CA ASP A 341 29.07 -13.60 -47.83
C ASP A 341 28.93 -14.60 -46.67
N GLN A 342 30.00 -14.90 -45.93
CA GLN A 342 29.95 -15.74 -44.73
C GLN A 342 29.14 -15.11 -43.59
N ILE A 343 29.25 -13.79 -43.39
CA ILE A 343 28.49 -13.08 -42.35
C ILE A 343 26.99 -13.05 -42.68
N THR A 344 26.61 -12.86 -43.95
CA THR A 344 25.19 -12.96 -44.36
C THR A 344 24.62 -14.37 -44.24
N ASN A 345 25.42 -15.41 -44.49
CA ASN A 345 24.97 -16.80 -44.33
C ASN A 345 24.79 -17.18 -42.85
N ASP A 346 25.67 -16.71 -41.95
CA ASP A 346 25.51 -16.92 -40.51
C ASP A 346 24.30 -16.15 -39.94
N GLU A 347 23.96 -14.99 -40.51
CA GLU A 347 22.76 -14.23 -40.14
C GLU A 347 21.46 -14.93 -40.58
N GLU A 348 21.44 -15.59 -41.75
CA GLU A 348 20.30 -16.40 -42.22
C GLU A 348 20.13 -17.70 -41.41
N ASP A 349 21.22 -18.41 -41.08
CA ASP A 349 21.15 -19.64 -40.26
C ASP A 349 20.68 -19.36 -38.83
N THR A 350 21.09 -18.22 -38.25
CA THR A 350 20.64 -17.80 -36.90
C THR A 350 19.15 -17.42 -36.90
N GLN A 351 18.65 -16.78 -37.96
CA GLN A 351 17.22 -16.48 -38.13
C GLN A 351 16.38 -17.75 -38.35
N HIS A 352 16.92 -18.75 -39.06
CA HIS A 352 16.25 -20.02 -39.31
C HIS A 352 16.17 -20.91 -38.05
N GLU A 353 17.21 -20.92 -37.19
CA GLU A 353 17.17 -21.58 -35.87
C GLU A 353 16.17 -20.95 -34.90
N LEU A 354 16.04 -19.61 -34.92
CA LEU A 354 15.06 -18.88 -34.10
C LEU A 354 13.62 -19.10 -34.58
N GLY A 355 13.41 -19.28 -35.89
CA GLY A 355 12.11 -19.60 -36.49
C GLY A 355 11.59 -20.99 -36.14
N MET A 356 12.45 -22.02 -36.11
CA MET A 356 12.04 -23.39 -35.75
C MET A 356 11.69 -23.54 -34.26
N LYS A 357 12.36 -22.81 -33.35
CA LYS A 357 12.05 -22.84 -31.91
C LYS A 357 10.68 -22.23 -31.58
N CYS A 358 10.18 -21.27 -32.36
CA CYS A 358 8.85 -20.69 -32.14
C CYS A 358 7.68 -21.60 -32.55
N SER A 359 7.90 -22.64 -33.35
CA SER A 359 6.82 -23.56 -33.77
C SER A 359 6.68 -24.82 -32.91
N ALA A 360 7.62 -25.07 -31.97
CA ALA A 360 7.61 -26.26 -31.12
C ALA A 360 6.93 -26.06 -29.75
N ASP A 361 6.74 -24.83 -29.29
CA ASP A 361 6.11 -24.51 -27.99
C ASP A 361 4.60 -24.16 -28.11
N GLY A 362 3.99 -24.49 -29.25
CA GLY A 362 2.57 -24.27 -29.55
C GLY A 362 1.79 -25.56 -29.76
N LEU A 363 1.76 -26.45 -28.76
CA LEU A 363 0.78 -27.53 -28.64
C LEU A 363 0.61 -27.96 -27.18
#